data_AF-A0A353WTJ5-F1
#
_entry.id   AF-A0A353WTJ5-F1
#
_cell.length_a   1.000
_cell.length_b   1.000
_cell.length_c   1.000
_cell.angle_alpha   90.00
_cell.angle_beta   90.00
_cell.angle_gamma   90.00
#
_symmetry.space_group_name_H-M   'P 1'
#
loop_
_entity.id
_entity.type
_entity.pdbx_description
1 polymer ?
#
loop_
_entity_poly.entity_id
_entity_poly.type
_entity_poly.pdbx_seq_one_letter_code
_entity_poly.pdbx_strand_id
1 'polypeptide(L)'
;MKKIFGLLLLIAFINACQAPKKEVEIQPDALHSAMKKLTDVIVHDIFSPPVASRIYAYPSIAAYEILVRKDSSYIPLAGQLNGLEPIPNPTNEVNLDIAAIQAFLLIGKTLIFSEDKMDAYINKWHTEVEKSGVSSKVFENSLTYADEVTKHILDWADKDNYKETRTYEKFNVKTDDKTRWQPTPPAYMEAIEPHWNKIRPFVLDSATQFVPEKPTPFDMSENSPFYLEVKEVYDVGNQLTEEEKEIASFWDCNPYVMNVKGHVMFATKKITPGGHWMEIARIACYKEDTDLLETSRVFALTSIALADGFISCWDEKYRSNLIRPETLINQHIDEEWQPLLQTPPFPEYTSGHSVISGAAGIMLTSIFGEPFHFLDSTENKYGLPTREFNSFNEASDEAAISRL
;
A
#
# COMPACT_ATOMS: atom_id res chain seq x y z
N MET A 1 51.36 34.58 42.29
CA MET A 1 51.31 34.17 40.86
C MET A 1 51.14 32.66 40.65
N LYS A 2 51.82 31.77 41.38
CA LYS A 2 51.67 30.30 41.22
C LYS A 2 50.28 29.71 41.58
N LYS A 3 49.52 30.33 42.50
CA LYS A 3 48.17 29.85 42.89
C LYS A 3 47.04 30.24 41.92
N ILE A 4 47.24 31.28 41.10
CA ILE A 4 46.22 31.73 40.12
C ILE A 4 46.32 30.91 38.84
N PHE A 5 47.53 30.45 38.47
CA PHE A 5 47.76 29.61 37.30
C PHE A 5 47.14 28.21 37.44
N GLY A 6 47.12 27.64 38.65
CA GLY A 6 46.48 26.34 38.92
C GLY A 6 44.95 26.39 38.83
N LEU A 7 44.32 27.53 39.17
CA LEU A 7 42.87 27.69 39.09
C LEU A 7 42.38 27.89 37.65
N LEU A 8 43.17 28.58 36.82
CA LEU A 8 42.89 28.76 35.39
C LEU A 8 43.05 27.44 34.60
N LEU A 9 44.01 26.59 34.97
CA LEU A 9 44.14 25.26 34.39
C LEU A 9 42.98 24.33 34.78
N LEU A 10 42.45 24.44 36.00
CA LEU A 10 41.29 23.64 36.44
C LEU A 10 40.01 24.03 35.68
N ILE A 11 39.81 25.32 35.39
CA ILE A 11 38.63 25.81 34.64
C ILE A 11 38.73 25.43 33.14
N ALA A 12 39.94 25.38 32.58
CA ALA A 12 40.16 24.95 31.20
C ALA A 12 39.87 23.45 30.99
N PHE A 13 40.07 22.61 32.01
CA PHE A 13 39.75 21.16 31.92
C PHE A 13 38.27 20.83 32.11
N ILE A 14 37.45 21.74 32.66
CA ILE A 14 36.00 21.50 32.82
C ILE A 14 35.23 21.79 31.53
N ASN A 15 35.77 22.65 30.64
CA ASN A 15 35.15 22.96 29.34
C ASN A 15 35.71 22.12 28.16
N ALA A 16 36.71 21.27 28.38
CA ALA A 16 37.35 20.49 27.31
C ALA A 16 36.74 19.08 27.10
N CYS A 17 35.72 18.70 27.88
CA CYS A 17 35.11 17.36 27.86
C CYS A 17 33.62 17.35 27.49
N GLN A 18 33.21 18.16 26.53
CA GLN A 18 31.97 17.89 25.79
C GLN A 18 32.34 17.78 24.32
N ALA A 19 32.76 16.58 23.91
CA ALA A 19 32.67 16.22 22.51
C ALA A 19 31.24 16.53 22.05
N PRO A 20 31.02 17.15 20.87
CA PRO A 20 29.68 17.37 20.36
C PRO A 20 28.95 16.03 20.40
N LYS A 21 27.83 15.97 21.13
CA LYS A 21 26.98 14.77 21.16
C LYS A 21 26.62 14.49 19.70
N LYS A 22 27.22 13.45 19.12
CA LYS A 22 26.89 13.03 17.76
C LYS A 22 25.44 12.56 17.82
N GLU A 23 24.57 13.34 17.20
CA GLU A 23 23.16 13.00 17.09
C GLU A 23 23.07 11.69 16.31
N VAL A 24 22.32 10.73 16.85
CA VAL A 24 22.16 9.42 16.20
C VAL A 24 21.23 9.63 15.01
N GLU A 25 21.75 9.39 13.82
CA GLU A 25 20.96 9.44 12.59
C GLU A 25 20.53 8.03 12.20
N ILE A 26 19.22 7.84 12.02
CA ILE A 26 18.69 6.57 11.56
C ILE A 26 18.70 6.54 10.04
N GLN A 27 19.26 5.46 9.48
CA GLN A 27 19.36 5.29 8.04
C GLN A 27 17.99 4.98 7.40
N PRO A 28 17.77 5.35 6.13
CA PRO A 28 16.52 5.07 5.40
C PRO A 28 16.13 3.58 5.39
N ASP A 29 17.12 2.70 5.45
CA ASP A 29 16.98 1.25 5.57
C ASP A 29 16.05 0.80 6.71
N ALA A 30 15.95 1.57 7.79
CA ALA A 30 15.02 1.29 8.88
C ALA A 30 13.56 1.39 8.42
N LEU A 31 13.22 2.43 7.65
CA LEU A 31 11.86 2.62 7.14
C LEU A 31 11.55 1.63 6.00
N HIS A 32 12.52 1.35 5.14
CA HIS A 32 12.39 0.28 4.13
C HIS A 32 12.12 -1.08 4.76
N SER A 33 12.84 -1.43 5.82
CA SER A 33 12.68 -2.68 6.54
C SER A 33 11.34 -2.75 7.28
N ALA A 34 10.90 -1.63 7.87
CA ALA A 34 9.60 -1.52 8.52
C ALA A 34 8.44 -1.69 7.53
N MET A 35 8.52 -1.03 6.37
CA MET A 35 7.54 -1.16 5.27
C MET A 35 7.47 -2.60 4.77
N LYS A 36 8.63 -3.21 4.50
CA LYS A 36 8.69 -4.62 4.08
C LYS A 36 8.08 -5.55 5.13
N LYS A 37 8.37 -5.32 6.41
CA LYS A 37 7.81 -6.11 7.51
C LYS A 37 6.28 -5.98 7.57
N LEU A 38 5.74 -4.76 7.43
CA LEU A 38 4.30 -4.52 7.36
C LEU A 38 3.67 -5.27 6.18
N THR A 39 4.27 -5.19 4.99
CA THR A 39 3.85 -5.94 3.80
C THR A 39 3.82 -7.45 4.05
N ASP A 40 4.88 -8.01 4.65
CA ASP A 40 4.94 -9.45 4.93
C ASP A 40 3.83 -9.89 5.91
N VAL A 41 3.42 -9.03 6.85
CA VAL A 41 2.30 -9.29 7.77
C VAL A 41 0.94 -9.12 7.08
N ILE A 42 0.77 -8.11 6.22
CA ILE A 42 -0.43 -7.92 5.39
C ILE A 42 -0.73 -9.18 4.57
N VAL A 43 0.31 -9.73 3.93
CA VAL A 43 0.23 -10.98 3.15
C VAL A 43 -0.07 -12.19 4.05
N HIS A 44 0.52 -12.22 5.25
CA HIS A 44 0.26 -13.29 6.20
C HIS A 44 -1.21 -13.32 6.65
N ASP A 45 -1.79 -12.15 6.89
CA ASP A 45 -3.13 -11.95 7.43
C ASP A 45 -4.23 -11.95 6.34
N ILE A 46 -3.83 -12.02 5.06
CA ILE A 46 -4.73 -12.14 3.90
C ILE A 46 -5.69 -10.92 3.83
N PHE A 47 -5.15 -9.72 4.02
CA PHE A 47 -5.93 -8.51 3.82
C PHE A 47 -6.31 -8.30 2.36
N SER A 48 -7.51 -7.76 2.13
CA SER A 48 -7.97 -7.41 0.80
C SER A 48 -7.15 -6.27 0.19
N PRO A 49 -7.05 -6.16 -1.15
CA PRO A 49 -6.38 -5.05 -1.80
C PRO A 49 -6.78 -3.65 -1.28
N PRO A 50 -8.08 -3.29 -1.18
CA PRO A 50 -8.49 -2.00 -0.65
C PRO A 50 -8.11 -1.81 0.81
N VAL A 51 -8.28 -2.82 1.68
CA VAL A 51 -7.92 -2.71 3.10
C VAL A 51 -6.41 -2.58 3.28
N ALA A 52 -5.60 -3.30 2.49
CA ALA A 52 -4.15 -3.19 2.51
C ALA A 52 -3.67 -1.76 2.22
N SER A 53 -4.30 -1.06 1.26
CA SER A 53 -3.96 0.34 0.95
C SER A 53 -4.14 1.27 2.16
N ARG A 54 -5.21 1.08 2.94
CA ARG A 54 -5.46 1.80 4.19
C ARG A 54 -4.39 1.52 5.24
N ILE A 55 -3.95 0.26 5.34
CA ILE A 55 -2.91 -0.17 6.29
C ILE A 55 -1.55 0.45 5.94
N TYR A 56 -1.25 0.69 4.67
CA TYR A 56 -0.03 1.38 4.26
C TYR A 56 -0.08 2.90 4.52
N ALA A 57 -1.24 3.53 4.27
CA ALA A 57 -1.36 4.99 4.29
C ALA A 57 -1.14 5.60 5.68
N TYR A 58 -1.88 5.16 6.69
CA TYR A 58 -1.82 5.79 8.03
C TYR A 58 -0.43 5.75 8.69
N PRO A 59 0.29 4.61 8.72
CA PRO A 59 1.67 4.57 9.23
C PRO A 59 2.63 5.48 8.46
N SER A 60 2.51 5.51 7.13
CA SER A 60 3.38 6.32 6.27
C SER A 60 3.16 7.81 6.49
N ILE A 61 1.91 8.24 6.62
CA ILE A 61 1.53 9.61 6.97
C ILE A 61 2.12 10.01 8.31
N ALA A 62 2.02 9.16 9.34
CA ALA A 62 2.55 9.47 10.66
C ALA A 62 4.07 9.64 10.65
N ALA A 63 4.80 8.76 9.95
CA ALA A 63 6.24 8.88 9.81
C ALA A 63 6.63 10.19 9.11
N TYR A 64 5.95 10.52 8.00
CA TYR A 64 6.19 11.77 7.28
C TYR A 64 5.87 13.01 8.12
N GLU A 65 4.74 13.04 8.83
CA GLU A 65 4.35 14.17 9.70
C GLU A 65 5.36 14.44 10.82
N ILE A 66 6.06 13.41 11.30
CA ILE A 66 7.16 13.56 12.26
C ILE A 66 8.42 14.09 11.56
N LEU A 67 8.83 13.47 10.45
CA LEU A 67 10.09 13.76 9.77
C LEU A 67 10.09 15.11 9.05
N VAL A 68 8.95 15.56 8.53
CA VAL A 68 8.80 16.85 7.81
C VAL A 68 9.24 18.04 8.68
N ARG A 69 9.25 17.87 10.00
CA ARG A 69 9.70 18.88 10.96
C ARG A 69 11.21 19.11 10.94
N LYS A 70 11.99 18.19 10.37
CA LYS A 70 13.44 18.32 10.21
C LYS A 70 13.80 19.33 9.13
N ASP A 71 12.95 19.53 8.12
CA ASP A 71 13.21 20.43 7.01
C ASP A 71 11.94 21.19 6.58
N SER A 72 11.95 22.50 6.79
CA SER A 72 10.87 23.41 6.39
C SER A 72 10.68 23.56 4.88
N SER A 73 11.57 23.02 4.04
CA SER A 73 11.38 22.96 2.59
C SER A 73 10.27 21.98 2.19
N TYR A 74 9.94 21.02 3.06
CA TYR A 74 8.85 20.07 2.90
C TYR A 74 7.57 20.59 3.58
N ILE A 75 6.42 20.22 3.02
CA ILE A 75 5.11 20.70 3.47
C ILE A 75 4.42 19.58 4.28
N PRO A 76 3.98 19.83 5.52
CA PRO A 76 3.17 18.89 6.28
C PRO A 76 1.85 18.57 5.57
N LEU A 77 1.39 17.32 5.67
CA LEU A 77 0.11 16.84 5.16
C LEU A 77 -1.08 17.33 6.01
N ALA A 78 -0.85 17.71 7.26
CA ALA A 78 -1.88 18.33 8.09
C ALA A 78 -2.47 19.59 7.42
N GLY A 79 -3.80 19.68 7.41
CA GLY A 79 -4.54 20.73 6.70
C GLY A 79 -4.65 20.54 5.18
N GLN A 80 -3.98 19.53 4.60
CA GLN A 80 -4.13 19.12 3.20
C GLN A 80 -5.00 17.86 3.07
N LEU A 81 -4.81 16.88 3.98
CA LEU A 81 -5.64 15.68 4.00
C LEU A 81 -6.95 15.91 4.74
N ASN A 82 -8.02 15.29 4.24
CA ASN A 82 -9.37 15.41 4.79
C ASN A 82 -9.42 15.10 6.29
N GLY A 83 -9.60 16.16 7.09
CA GLY A 83 -9.74 16.09 8.55
C GLY A 83 -8.45 15.79 9.32
N LEU A 84 -7.26 15.82 8.69
CA LEU A 84 -5.98 15.66 9.38
C LEU A 84 -5.57 16.99 10.01
N GLU A 85 -5.57 17.04 11.33
CA GLU A 85 -5.05 18.17 12.12
C GLU A 85 -3.54 18.01 12.39
N PRO A 86 -2.81 19.11 12.68
CA PRO A 86 -1.39 19.05 13.03
C PRO A 86 -1.11 18.12 14.21
N ILE A 87 -0.10 17.25 14.07
CA ILE A 87 0.34 16.34 15.13
C ILE A 87 0.95 17.13 16.33
N PRO A 88 0.95 16.58 17.57
CA PRO A 88 1.51 17.26 18.74
C PRO A 88 3.00 17.60 18.59
N ASN A 89 3.45 18.63 19.32
CA ASN A 89 4.86 18.98 19.43
C ASN A 89 5.53 18.19 20.55
N PRO A 90 6.77 17.70 20.38
CA PRO A 90 7.47 17.01 21.44
C PRO A 90 7.70 17.96 22.63
N THR A 91 7.42 17.50 23.85
CA THR A 91 7.60 18.29 25.07
C THR A 91 9.04 18.22 25.62
N ASN A 92 9.81 17.22 25.19
CA ASN A 92 11.17 16.96 25.63
C ASN A 92 12.12 16.86 24.42
N GLU A 93 13.43 16.82 24.67
CA GLU A 93 14.42 16.46 23.66
C GLU A 93 14.16 15.03 23.16
N VAL A 94 13.90 14.90 21.85
CA VAL A 94 13.59 13.65 21.14
C VAL A 94 14.48 13.52 19.90
N ASN A 95 14.62 12.30 19.42
CA ASN A 95 15.13 12.02 18.09
C ASN A 95 13.93 11.73 17.17
N LEU A 96 13.71 12.61 16.19
CA LEU A 96 12.57 12.52 15.29
C LEU A 96 12.61 11.28 14.39
N ASP A 97 13.80 10.80 14.04
CA ASP A 97 13.94 9.61 13.19
C ASP A 97 13.45 8.35 13.93
N ILE A 98 13.89 8.17 15.18
CA ILE A 98 13.43 7.07 16.04
C ILE A 98 11.92 7.17 16.25
N ALA A 99 11.40 8.37 16.54
CA ALA A 99 9.99 8.58 16.76
C ALA A 99 9.15 8.26 15.52
N ALA A 100 9.64 8.61 14.32
CA ALA A 100 8.96 8.32 13.06
C ALA A 100 8.87 6.82 12.76
N ILE A 101 9.98 6.09 12.88
CA ILE A 101 9.98 4.63 12.70
C ILE A 101 9.09 3.97 13.74
N GLN A 102 9.13 4.42 14.99
CA GLN A 102 8.30 3.88 16.06
C GLN A 102 6.80 4.11 15.77
N ALA A 103 6.40 5.33 15.39
CA ALA A 103 5.02 5.64 15.07
C ALA A 103 4.50 4.82 13.87
N PHE A 104 5.33 4.66 12.82
CA PHE A 104 5.03 3.77 11.71
C PHE A 104 4.73 2.35 12.19
N LEU A 105 5.61 1.78 13.02
CA LEU A 105 5.48 0.41 13.49
C LEU A 105 4.27 0.22 14.41
N LEU A 106 3.97 1.17 15.29
CA LEU A 106 2.84 1.09 16.21
C LEU A 106 1.50 1.18 15.47
N ILE A 107 1.35 2.14 14.57
CA ILE A 107 0.12 2.26 13.77
C ILE A 107 -0.03 1.03 12.87
N GLY A 108 1.05 0.60 12.21
CA GLY A 108 1.05 -0.60 11.38
C GLY A 108 0.62 -1.84 12.15
N LYS A 109 1.11 -2.00 13.39
CA LYS A 109 0.68 -3.05 14.33
C LYS A 109 -0.82 -2.96 14.64
N THR A 110 -1.33 -1.78 14.99
CA THR A 110 -2.76 -1.61 15.35
C THR A 110 -3.72 -1.93 14.20
N LEU A 111 -3.27 -1.83 12.96
CA LEU A 111 -4.11 -2.01 11.77
C LEU A 111 -4.08 -3.43 11.18
N ILE A 112 -3.32 -4.36 11.77
CA ILE A 112 -3.21 -5.76 11.33
C ILE A 112 -3.73 -6.75 12.39
N PHE A 113 -3.84 -8.05 12.06
CA PHE A 113 -4.33 -9.07 12.99
C PHE A 113 -3.19 -9.76 13.77
N SER A 114 -2.08 -10.09 13.10
CA SER A 114 -0.92 -10.76 13.71
C SER A 114 0.02 -9.78 14.43
N GLU A 115 -0.51 -9.10 15.46
CA GLU A 115 0.23 -8.08 16.24
C GLU A 115 1.56 -8.60 16.81
N ASP A 116 1.60 -9.87 17.21
CA ASP A 116 2.79 -10.56 17.75
C ASP A 116 3.99 -10.51 16.79
N LYS A 117 3.71 -10.57 15.47
CA LYS A 117 4.77 -10.50 14.45
C LYS A 117 5.38 -9.12 14.36
N MET A 118 4.60 -8.07 14.60
CA MET A 118 5.07 -6.70 14.66
C MET A 118 5.81 -6.44 15.97
N ASP A 119 5.30 -6.93 17.10
CA ASP A 119 5.96 -6.83 18.41
C ASP A 119 7.37 -7.44 18.40
N ALA A 120 7.54 -8.62 17.79
CA ALA A 120 8.84 -9.24 17.65
C ALA A 120 9.83 -8.36 16.85
N TYR A 121 9.35 -7.64 15.84
CA TYR A 121 10.17 -6.73 15.04
C TYR A 121 10.47 -5.43 15.80
N ILE A 122 9.48 -4.84 16.47
CA ILE A 122 9.64 -3.64 17.30
C ILE A 122 10.70 -3.87 18.39
N ASN A 123 10.64 -4.99 19.10
CA ASN A 123 11.62 -5.33 20.13
C ASN A 123 13.05 -5.48 19.57
N LYS A 124 13.17 -6.06 18.37
CA LYS A 124 14.45 -6.16 17.66
C LYS A 124 14.96 -4.76 17.27
N TRP A 125 14.10 -3.93 16.71
CA TRP A 125 14.40 -2.55 16.34
C TRP A 125 14.87 -1.72 17.53
N HIS A 126 14.17 -1.80 18.67
CA HIS A 126 14.58 -1.13 19.92
C HIS A 126 15.98 -1.53 20.34
N THR A 127 16.28 -2.84 20.31
CA THR A 127 17.62 -3.35 20.64
C THR A 127 18.70 -2.82 19.69
N GLU A 128 18.39 -2.61 18.41
CA GLU A 128 19.32 -2.04 17.42
C GLU A 128 19.55 -0.55 17.67
N VAL A 129 18.48 0.20 17.97
CA VAL A 129 18.55 1.62 18.30
C VAL A 129 19.34 1.86 19.59
N GLU A 130 19.13 1.07 20.65
CA GLU A 130 19.90 1.20 21.90
C GLU A 130 21.41 0.99 21.68
N LYS A 131 21.78 0.14 20.71
CA LYS A 131 23.20 -0.11 20.34
C LYS A 131 23.82 1.00 19.49
N SER A 132 23.02 1.91 18.92
CA SER A 132 23.51 3.02 18.10
C SER A 132 24.24 4.11 18.90
N GLY A 133 24.13 4.09 20.24
CA GLY A 133 24.72 5.09 21.14
C GLY A 133 23.79 6.26 21.48
N VAL A 134 22.51 6.18 21.14
CA VAL A 134 21.49 7.14 21.60
C VAL A 134 21.38 7.09 23.13
N SER A 135 21.23 8.23 23.77
CA SER A 135 21.03 8.24 25.23
C SER A 135 19.67 7.64 25.59
N SER A 136 19.60 6.81 26.64
CA SER A 136 18.35 6.18 27.09
C SER A 136 17.21 7.19 27.30
N LYS A 137 17.53 8.38 27.84
CA LYS A 137 16.54 9.44 28.02
C LYS A 137 15.96 9.96 26.70
N VAL A 138 16.80 10.22 25.69
CA VAL A 138 16.32 10.66 24.36
C VAL A 138 15.54 9.53 23.70
N PHE A 139 15.98 8.28 23.83
CA PHE A 139 15.27 7.12 23.31
C PHE A 139 13.86 7.00 23.92
N GLU A 140 13.74 6.98 25.24
CA GLU A 140 12.46 6.94 25.97
C GLU A 140 11.54 8.12 25.61
N ASN A 141 12.09 9.34 25.53
CA ASN A 141 11.32 10.51 25.10
C ASN A 141 10.83 10.35 23.65
N SER A 142 11.63 9.76 22.76
CA SER A 142 11.27 9.56 21.35
C SER A 142 10.15 8.52 21.21
N LEU A 143 10.19 7.45 22.02
CA LEU A 143 9.10 6.46 22.08
C LEU A 143 7.82 7.09 22.62
N THR A 144 7.91 7.87 23.70
CA THR A 144 6.75 8.57 24.29
C THR A 144 6.12 9.53 23.27
N TYR A 145 6.94 10.28 22.54
CA TYR A 145 6.46 11.17 21.51
C TYR A 145 5.82 10.41 20.33
N ALA A 146 6.39 9.27 19.94
CA ALA A 146 5.78 8.39 18.94
C ALA A 146 4.41 7.86 19.38
N ASP A 147 4.21 7.54 20.67
CA ASP A 147 2.92 7.12 21.22
C ASP A 147 1.87 8.25 21.12
N GLU A 148 2.26 9.50 21.40
CA GLU A 148 1.38 10.66 21.27
C GLU A 148 0.93 10.89 19.82
N VAL A 149 1.86 10.81 18.87
CA VAL A 149 1.56 10.92 17.44
C VAL A 149 0.73 9.74 16.95
N THR A 150 1.07 8.52 17.38
CA THR A 150 0.31 7.29 17.07
C THR A 150 -1.14 7.45 17.50
N LYS A 151 -1.37 7.92 18.73
CA LYS A 151 -2.71 8.18 19.24
C LYS A 151 -3.45 9.22 18.39
N HIS A 152 -2.81 10.34 18.05
CA HIS A 152 -3.41 11.39 17.23
C HIS A 152 -3.85 10.87 15.86
N ILE A 153 -2.98 10.10 15.19
CA ILE A 153 -3.26 9.54 13.86
C ILE A 153 -4.33 8.45 13.93
N LEU A 154 -4.32 7.59 14.94
CA LEU A 154 -5.37 6.58 15.13
C LEU A 154 -6.72 7.21 15.51
N ASP A 155 -6.75 8.27 16.32
CA ASP A 155 -7.97 9.02 16.63
C ASP A 155 -8.57 9.69 15.36
N TRP A 156 -7.73 10.07 14.39
CA TRP A 156 -8.14 10.54 13.07
C TRP A 156 -8.58 9.40 12.13
N ALA A 157 -7.89 8.27 12.15
CA ALA A 157 -8.21 7.06 11.39
C ALA A 157 -9.52 6.42 11.85
N ASP A 158 -9.83 6.49 13.14
CA ASP A 158 -11.08 5.96 13.72
C ASP A 158 -12.34 6.69 13.23
N LYS A 159 -12.18 7.85 12.58
CA LYS A 159 -13.27 8.66 12.02
C LYS A 159 -13.39 8.53 10.50
N ASP A 160 -12.71 7.55 9.89
CA ASP A 160 -12.72 7.34 8.44
C ASP A 160 -13.84 6.43 7.94
N ASN A 161 -14.76 6.05 8.83
CA ASN A 161 -15.91 5.18 8.59
C ASN A 161 -15.57 3.68 8.40
N TYR A 162 -14.31 3.25 8.54
CA TYR A 162 -13.91 1.85 8.35
C TYR A 162 -14.57 0.88 9.33
N LYS A 163 -14.70 1.26 10.61
CA LYS A 163 -15.29 0.41 11.66
C LYS A 163 -16.78 0.20 11.42
N GLU A 164 -17.47 1.26 11.02
CA GLU A 164 -18.89 1.29 10.71
C GLU A 164 -19.20 0.36 9.54
N THR A 165 -18.42 0.41 8.45
CA THR A 165 -18.68 -0.42 7.27
C THR A 165 -18.51 -1.92 7.53
N ARG A 166 -17.82 -2.34 8.61
CA ARG A 166 -17.71 -3.76 8.98
C ARG A 166 -19.06 -4.39 9.34
N THR A 167 -20.06 -3.56 9.62
CA THR A 167 -21.41 -3.99 10.00
C THR A 167 -22.47 -3.72 8.94
N TYR A 168 -22.08 -3.14 7.80
CA TYR A 168 -23.02 -2.86 6.72
C TYR A 168 -23.49 -4.16 6.06
N GLU A 169 -24.61 -4.07 5.34
CA GLU A 169 -25.17 -5.21 4.65
C GLU A 169 -24.19 -5.78 3.62
N LYS A 170 -24.22 -7.10 3.45
CA LYS A 170 -23.41 -7.77 2.42
C LYS A 170 -23.94 -7.44 1.03
N PHE A 171 -23.08 -7.62 0.03
CA PHE A 171 -23.49 -7.48 -1.36
C PHE A 171 -24.64 -8.42 -1.71
N ASN A 172 -25.73 -7.88 -2.24
CA ASN A 172 -26.87 -8.68 -2.68
C ASN A 172 -26.63 -9.23 -4.10
N VAL A 173 -26.45 -10.54 -4.19
CA VAL A 173 -26.32 -11.29 -5.45
C VAL A 173 -27.71 -11.54 -6.03
N LYS A 174 -27.97 -11.00 -7.23
CA LYS A 174 -29.24 -11.16 -7.95
C LYS A 174 -28.97 -11.90 -9.26
N THR A 175 -29.25 -13.21 -9.27
CA THR A 175 -28.95 -14.09 -10.42
C THR A 175 -29.92 -13.92 -11.59
N ASP A 176 -31.06 -13.27 -11.36
CA ASP A 176 -32.03 -12.90 -12.40
C ASP A 176 -31.58 -11.71 -13.26
N ASP A 177 -30.71 -10.85 -12.71
CA ASP A 177 -30.05 -9.77 -13.45
C ASP A 177 -28.78 -10.28 -14.13
N LYS A 178 -28.87 -10.55 -15.44
CA LYS A 178 -27.77 -11.09 -16.25
C LYS A 178 -26.56 -10.15 -16.38
N THR A 179 -26.72 -8.87 -16.05
CA THR A 179 -25.65 -7.87 -16.12
C THR A 179 -24.84 -7.80 -14.84
N ARG A 180 -25.42 -8.30 -13.73
CA ARG A 180 -24.89 -8.14 -12.38
C ARG A 180 -23.85 -9.19 -12.05
N TRP A 181 -22.80 -8.77 -11.34
CA TRP A 181 -21.75 -9.62 -10.81
C TRP A 181 -22.31 -10.76 -9.95
N GLN A 182 -21.72 -11.93 -10.15
CA GLN A 182 -21.99 -13.16 -9.41
C GLN A 182 -20.66 -13.71 -8.88
N PRO A 183 -20.65 -14.34 -7.69
CA PRO A 183 -19.49 -15.07 -7.22
C PRO A 183 -19.04 -16.13 -8.25
N THR A 184 -17.73 -16.23 -8.46
CA THR A 184 -17.13 -17.12 -9.45
C THR A 184 -16.50 -18.36 -8.81
N PRO A 185 -16.39 -19.49 -9.53
CA PRO A 185 -15.63 -20.65 -9.10
C PRO A 185 -14.15 -20.34 -8.82
N PRO A 186 -13.43 -21.24 -8.13
CA PRO A 186 -13.94 -22.41 -7.38
C PRO A 186 -14.59 -22.06 -6.04
N ALA A 187 -14.32 -20.86 -5.49
CA ALA A 187 -14.61 -20.56 -4.09
C ALA A 187 -15.97 -19.87 -3.87
N TYR A 188 -16.54 -19.23 -4.89
CA TYR A 188 -17.81 -18.48 -4.80
C TYR A 188 -17.84 -17.52 -3.59
N MET A 189 -16.72 -16.83 -3.36
CA MET A 189 -16.54 -15.92 -2.22
C MET A 189 -17.51 -14.74 -2.29
N GLU A 190 -17.87 -14.23 -1.11
CA GLU A 190 -18.64 -13.00 -1.00
C GLU A 190 -17.88 -11.81 -1.60
N ALA A 191 -18.61 -10.82 -2.12
CA ALA A 191 -18.02 -9.66 -2.75
C ALA A 191 -17.15 -8.88 -1.74
N ILE A 192 -15.92 -8.56 -2.14
CA ILE A 192 -14.94 -7.91 -1.29
C ILE A 192 -15.21 -6.39 -1.19
N GLU A 193 -15.49 -5.94 0.03
CA GLU A 193 -15.63 -4.52 0.39
C GLU A 193 -16.69 -3.75 -0.42
N PRO A 194 -17.97 -4.17 -0.44
CA PRO A 194 -19.02 -3.52 -1.24
C PRO A 194 -19.30 -2.06 -0.89
N HIS A 195 -18.86 -1.62 0.28
CA HIS A 195 -19.05 -0.26 0.79
C HIS A 195 -17.74 0.52 0.91
N TRP A 196 -16.69 0.12 0.19
CA TRP A 196 -15.39 0.81 0.27
C TRP A 196 -15.48 2.29 -0.16
N ASN A 197 -16.45 2.64 -1.00
CA ASN A 197 -16.76 4.03 -1.36
C ASN A 197 -17.33 4.88 -0.21
N LYS A 198 -17.58 4.28 0.96
CA LYS A 198 -18.01 4.98 2.18
C LYS A 198 -16.85 5.32 3.11
N ILE A 199 -15.65 4.83 2.83
CA ILE A 199 -14.44 5.22 3.56
C ILE A 199 -14.12 6.69 3.22
N ARG A 200 -13.69 7.46 4.22
CA ARG A 200 -13.24 8.84 4.01
C ARG A 200 -12.01 8.84 3.08
N PRO A 201 -12.05 9.52 1.92
CA PRO A 201 -10.86 9.71 1.11
C PRO A 201 -9.83 10.59 1.82
N PHE A 202 -8.55 10.43 1.50
CA PHE A 202 -7.48 11.26 2.03
C PHE A 202 -7.42 12.63 1.36
N VAL A 203 -7.51 12.67 0.03
CA VAL A 203 -7.35 13.88 -0.81
C VAL A 203 -8.59 14.12 -1.68
N LEU A 204 -9.30 13.07 -2.12
CA LEU A 204 -10.50 13.28 -2.93
C LEU A 204 -11.57 14.10 -2.19
N ASP A 205 -12.26 14.98 -2.92
CA ASP A 205 -13.42 15.70 -2.42
C ASP A 205 -14.56 14.72 -2.08
N SER A 206 -14.67 13.64 -2.85
CA SER A 206 -15.62 12.55 -2.63
C SER A 206 -15.16 11.29 -3.37
N ALA A 207 -15.66 10.12 -2.95
CA ALA A 207 -15.42 8.86 -3.66
C ALA A 207 -15.88 8.88 -5.13
N THR A 208 -16.77 9.81 -5.49
CA THR A 208 -17.32 9.99 -6.84
C THR A 208 -16.63 11.11 -7.64
N GLN A 209 -15.44 11.55 -7.25
CA GLN A 209 -14.74 12.62 -7.95
C GLN A 209 -14.27 12.20 -9.36
N PHE A 210 -13.84 10.93 -9.51
CA PHE A 210 -13.30 10.39 -10.76
C PHE A 210 -14.19 9.26 -11.32
N VAL A 211 -15.48 9.57 -11.54
CA VAL A 211 -16.41 8.64 -12.19
C VAL A 211 -16.03 8.48 -13.66
N PRO A 212 -15.75 7.25 -14.14
CA PRO A 212 -15.42 7.02 -15.54
C PRO A 212 -16.68 7.02 -16.43
N GLU A 213 -16.47 6.83 -17.73
CA GLU A 213 -17.57 6.48 -18.62
C GLU A 213 -18.23 5.17 -18.18
N LYS A 214 -19.49 4.95 -18.56
CA LYS A 214 -20.16 3.69 -18.25
C LYS A 214 -19.54 2.55 -19.05
N PRO A 215 -19.53 1.32 -18.52
CA PRO A 215 -19.11 0.17 -19.32
C PRO A 215 -20.02 0.02 -20.54
N THR A 216 -19.49 -0.65 -21.57
CA THR A 216 -20.23 -0.99 -22.78
C THR A 216 -21.56 -1.65 -22.41
N PRO A 217 -22.71 -1.16 -22.93
CA PRO A 217 -24.01 -1.70 -22.57
C PRO A 217 -24.11 -3.20 -22.86
N PHE A 218 -24.59 -3.95 -21.88
CA PHE A 218 -24.73 -5.41 -21.98
C PHE A 218 -25.62 -5.80 -23.18
N ASP A 219 -25.04 -6.56 -24.10
CA ASP A 219 -25.74 -7.17 -25.22
C ASP A 219 -24.94 -8.40 -25.68
N MET A 220 -25.47 -9.61 -25.54
CA MET A 220 -24.80 -10.84 -26.00
C MET A 220 -25.24 -11.26 -27.40
N SER A 221 -25.88 -10.38 -28.18
CA SER A 221 -26.11 -10.63 -29.60
C SER A 221 -24.81 -10.65 -30.39
N GLU A 222 -24.72 -11.54 -31.38
CA GLU A 222 -23.51 -11.72 -32.18
C GLU A 222 -23.09 -10.40 -32.84
N ASN A 223 -21.82 -10.02 -32.69
CA ASN A 223 -21.23 -8.76 -33.17
C ASN A 223 -21.70 -7.47 -32.47
N SER A 224 -22.44 -7.54 -31.37
CA SER A 224 -22.63 -6.36 -30.51
C SER A 224 -21.26 -5.91 -29.94
N PRO A 225 -21.08 -4.64 -29.57
CA PRO A 225 -19.82 -4.18 -28.96
C PRO A 225 -19.44 -4.99 -27.70
N PHE A 226 -20.39 -5.24 -26.80
CA PHE A 226 -20.14 -6.00 -25.57
C PHE A 226 -19.79 -7.46 -25.85
N TYR A 227 -20.46 -8.10 -26.82
CA TYR A 227 -20.13 -9.45 -27.25
C TYR A 227 -18.70 -9.53 -27.81
N LEU A 228 -18.27 -8.52 -28.58
CA LEU A 228 -16.91 -8.47 -29.13
C LEU A 228 -15.85 -8.32 -28.04
N GLU A 229 -16.10 -7.55 -26.98
CA GLU A 229 -15.21 -7.47 -25.80
C GLU A 229 -15.11 -8.83 -25.09
N VAL A 230 -16.24 -9.51 -24.87
CA VAL A 230 -16.22 -10.87 -24.26
C VAL A 230 -15.50 -11.87 -25.16
N LYS A 231 -15.72 -11.78 -26.47
CA LYS A 231 -15.07 -12.63 -27.46
C LYS A 231 -13.56 -12.38 -27.53
N GLU A 232 -13.11 -11.13 -27.38
CA GLU A 232 -11.70 -10.80 -27.30
C GLU A 232 -11.03 -11.51 -26.12
N VAL A 233 -11.63 -11.45 -24.92
CA VAL A 233 -11.13 -12.18 -23.74
C VAL A 233 -11.04 -13.69 -23.99
N TYR A 234 -12.07 -14.28 -24.63
CA TYR A 234 -12.06 -15.69 -25.00
C TYR A 234 -10.94 -16.03 -25.99
N ASP A 235 -10.81 -15.25 -27.06
CA ASP A 235 -9.84 -15.49 -28.13
C ASP A 235 -8.41 -15.31 -27.61
N VAL A 236 -8.13 -14.24 -26.86
CA VAL A 236 -6.84 -13.97 -26.22
C VAL A 236 -6.50 -15.08 -25.23
N GLY A 237 -7.41 -15.42 -24.32
CA GLY A 237 -7.19 -16.47 -23.31
C GLY A 237 -6.84 -17.84 -23.89
N ASN A 238 -7.31 -18.14 -25.12
CA ASN A 238 -6.98 -19.38 -25.84
C ASN A 238 -5.68 -19.31 -26.66
N GLN A 239 -5.12 -18.12 -26.87
CA GLN A 239 -3.97 -17.88 -27.75
C GLN A 239 -2.78 -17.22 -27.05
N LEU A 240 -2.79 -17.16 -25.70
CA LEU A 240 -1.71 -16.58 -24.90
C LEU A 240 -0.35 -17.21 -25.21
N THR A 241 0.59 -16.34 -25.55
CA THR A 241 2.03 -16.64 -25.61
C THR A 241 2.60 -16.86 -24.21
N GLU A 242 3.80 -17.43 -24.12
CA GLU A 242 4.45 -17.62 -22.81
C GLU A 242 4.78 -16.29 -22.13
N GLU A 243 5.16 -15.25 -22.87
CA GLU A 243 5.40 -13.91 -22.32
C GLU A 243 4.13 -13.31 -21.70
N GLU A 244 2.99 -13.42 -22.38
CA GLU A 244 1.71 -12.92 -21.85
C GLU A 244 1.28 -13.68 -20.59
N LYS A 245 1.55 -14.98 -20.49
CA LYS A 245 1.31 -15.77 -19.27
C LYS A 245 2.21 -15.34 -18.12
N GLU A 246 3.47 -15.02 -18.41
CA GLU A 246 4.42 -14.51 -17.42
C GLU A 246 4.02 -13.12 -16.93
N ILE A 247 3.64 -12.21 -17.84
CA ILE A 247 3.10 -10.88 -17.52
C ILE A 247 1.85 -11.00 -16.64
N ALA A 248 0.88 -11.83 -17.04
CA ALA A 248 -0.35 -12.08 -16.27
C ALA A 248 -0.03 -12.62 -14.87
N SER A 249 0.91 -13.55 -14.76
CA SER A 249 1.31 -14.14 -13.48
C SER A 249 2.03 -13.13 -12.57
N PHE A 250 2.89 -12.29 -13.14
CA PHE A 250 3.67 -11.25 -12.46
C PHE A 250 2.77 -10.21 -11.80
N TRP A 251 1.73 -9.77 -12.53
CA TRP A 251 0.78 -8.77 -12.04
C TRP A 251 -0.51 -9.39 -11.47
N ASP A 252 -0.57 -10.70 -11.21
CA ASP A 252 -1.79 -11.32 -10.68
C ASP A 252 -2.17 -10.75 -9.31
N CYS A 253 -1.16 -10.61 -8.44
CA CYS A 253 -1.24 -9.99 -7.10
C CYS A 253 -2.54 -10.30 -6.33
N ASN A 254 -3.06 -11.52 -6.49
CA ASN A 254 -4.34 -11.93 -5.94
C ASN A 254 -4.11 -12.73 -4.65
N PRO A 255 -4.43 -12.18 -3.46
CA PRO A 255 -4.26 -12.90 -2.19
C PRO A 255 -5.28 -14.02 -1.98
N TYR A 256 -6.25 -14.19 -2.90
CA TYR A 256 -7.37 -15.12 -2.78
C TYR A 256 -7.23 -16.38 -3.66
N VAL A 257 -6.05 -16.62 -4.25
CA VAL A 257 -5.86 -17.79 -5.09
C VAL A 257 -6.06 -19.06 -4.25
N MET A 258 -7.13 -19.80 -4.54
CA MET A 258 -7.54 -20.99 -3.82
C MET A 258 -7.22 -22.23 -4.64
N ASN A 259 -6.37 -23.09 -4.11
CA ASN A 259 -6.04 -24.37 -4.71
C ASN A 259 -6.97 -25.44 -4.14
N VAL A 260 -7.73 -26.11 -5.00
CA VAL A 260 -8.61 -27.22 -4.64
C VAL A 260 -8.02 -28.52 -5.20
N LYS A 261 -7.59 -29.42 -4.32
CA LYS A 261 -7.10 -30.76 -4.70
C LYS A 261 -7.84 -31.83 -3.89
N GLY A 262 -8.89 -32.39 -4.49
CA GLY A 262 -9.81 -33.29 -3.79
C GLY A 262 -10.54 -32.53 -2.66
N HIS A 263 -10.45 -33.02 -1.42
CA HIS A 263 -11.05 -32.39 -0.24
C HIS A 263 -10.16 -31.32 0.41
N VAL A 264 -8.95 -31.09 -0.11
CA VAL A 264 -7.99 -30.12 0.46
C VAL A 264 -8.12 -28.79 -0.27
N MET A 265 -8.37 -27.73 0.50
CA MET A 265 -8.36 -26.35 0.03
C MET A 265 -7.24 -25.57 0.72
N PHE A 266 -6.38 -24.89 -0.04
CA PHE A 266 -5.33 -24.02 0.53
C PHE A 266 -5.11 -22.77 -0.33
N ALA A 267 -4.85 -21.64 0.33
CA ALA A 267 -4.60 -20.37 -0.33
C ALA A 267 -3.12 -20.20 -0.69
N THR A 268 -2.83 -19.67 -1.88
CA THR A 268 -1.48 -19.19 -2.24
C THR A 268 -1.31 -17.77 -1.74
N LYS A 269 -0.31 -17.52 -0.89
CA LYS A 269 -0.02 -16.18 -0.37
C LYS A 269 0.71 -15.35 -1.42
N LYS A 270 0.05 -14.31 -1.92
CA LYS A 270 0.61 -13.30 -2.83
C LYS A 270 0.47 -11.90 -2.23
N ILE A 271 1.29 -10.96 -2.71
CA ILE A 271 1.13 -9.53 -2.40
C ILE A 271 -0.12 -8.99 -3.11
N THR A 272 -0.68 -7.90 -2.60
CA THR A 272 -1.75 -7.15 -3.28
C THR A 272 -1.15 -6.13 -4.24
N PRO A 273 -1.91 -5.61 -5.22
CA PRO A 273 -1.40 -4.60 -6.16
C PRO A 273 -0.84 -3.36 -5.44
N GLY A 274 -1.50 -2.91 -4.37
CA GLY A 274 -0.98 -1.82 -3.55
C GLY A 274 0.35 -2.15 -2.89
N GLY A 275 0.52 -3.38 -2.38
CA GLY A 275 1.80 -3.81 -1.82
C GLY A 275 2.92 -3.91 -2.86
N HIS A 276 2.61 -4.34 -4.08
CA HIS A 276 3.56 -4.37 -5.21
C HIS A 276 4.07 -2.97 -5.50
N TRP A 277 3.18 -1.99 -5.65
CA TRP A 277 3.55 -0.60 -5.90
C TRP A 277 4.29 0.07 -4.74
N MET A 278 4.00 -0.29 -3.48
CA MET A 278 4.80 0.16 -2.34
C MET A 278 6.23 -0.40 -2.36
N GLU A 279 6.42 -1.60 -2.90
CA GLU A 279 7.72 -2.20 -3.08
C GLU A 279 8.47 -1.65 -4.31
N ILE A 280 7.76 -1.28 -5.39
CA ILE A 280 8.34 -0.46 -6.49
C ILE A 280 8.79 0.90 -5.95
N ALA A 281 7.99 1.57 -5.12
CA ALA A 281 8.39 2.80 -4.45
C ALA A 281 9.66 2.61 -3.61
N ARG A 282 9.78 1.47 -2.91
CA ARG A 282 10.99 1.10 -2.17
C ARG A 282 12.19 0.95 -3.12
N ILE A 283 12.04 0.26 -4.24
CA ILE A 283 13.08 0.09 -5.27
C ILE A 283 13.55 1.45 -5.80
N ALA A 284 12.61 2.36 -6.07
CA ALA A 284 12.93 3.70 -6.55
C ALA A 284 13.74 4.51 -5.53
N CYS A 285 13.34 4.50 -4.25
CA CYS A 285 14.11 5.12 -3.17
C CYS A 285 15.54 4.58 -3.06
N TYR A 286 15.72 3.26 -3.14
CA TYR A 286 17.06 2.64 -3.14
C TYR A 286 17.90 3.04 -4.34
N LYS A 287 17.29 3.15 -5.52
CA LYS A 287 17.99 3.53 -6.74
C LYS A 287 18.50 4.98 -6.67
N GLU A 288 17.69 5.88 -6.11
CA GLU A 288 17.99 7.30 -5.99
C GLU A 288 18.73 7.68 -4.69
N ASP A 289 19.09 6.68 -3.86
CA ASP A 289 19.79 6.89 -2.57
C ASP A 289 19.09 7.95 -1.69
N THR A 290 17.76 7.90 -1.63
CA THR A 290 16.96 8.90 -0.92
C THR A 290 17.21 8.84 0.58
N ASP A 291 17.29 10.01 1.23
CA ASP A 291 17.37 10.09 2.69
C ASP A 291 16.05 9.65 3.38
N LEU A 292 16.05 9.65 4.71
CA LEU A 292 14.91 9.13 5.48
C LEU A 292 13.65 10.00 5.31
N LEU A 293 13.81 11.32 5.21
CA LEU A 293 12.68 12.23 5.02
C LEU A 293 12.08 12.04 3.62
N GLU A 294 12.91 12.02 2.59
CA GLU A 294 12.45 11.79 1.22
C GLU A 294 11.83 10.40 1.05
N THR A 295 12.42 9.36 1.64
CA THR A 295 11.83 8.02 1.67
C THR A 295 10.44 8.02 2.31
N SER A 296 10.29 8.73 3.44
CA SER A 296 9.00 8.85 4.12
C SER A 296 7.97 9.60 3.27
N ARG A 297 8.40 10.64 2.53
CA ARG A 297 7.54 11.38 1.59
C ARG A 297 7.06 10.48 0.47
N VAL A 298 7.96 9.73 -0.16
CA VAL A 298 7.63 8.79 -1.23
C VAL A 298 6.61 7.76 -0.77
N PHE A 299 6.82 7.16 0.40
CA PHE A 299 5.88 6.19 0.96
C PHE A 299 4.53 6.80 1.33
N ALA A 300 4.51 7.97 1.96
CA ALA A 300 3.27 8.66 2.32
C ALA A 300 2.45 9.02 1.08
N LEU A 301 3.05 9.70 0.09
CA LEU A 301 2.33 10.14 -1.10
C LEU A 301 1.87 8.98 -1.98
N THR A 302 2.71 7.95 -2.15
CA THR A 302 2.33 6.75 -2.92
C THR A 302 1.19 6.01 -2.24
N SER A 303 1.27 5.76 -0.92
CA SER A 303 0.20 5.05 -0.20
C SER A 303 -1.11 5.82 -0.14
N ILE A 304 -1.08 7.16 -0.09
CA ILE A 304 -2.27 8.02 -0.23
C ILE A 304 -2.90 7.86 -1.62
N ALA A 305 -2.10 7.94 -2.68
CA ALA A 305 -2.58 7.78 -4.06
C ALA A 305 -3.21 6.39 -4.28
N LEU A 306 -2.58 5.34 -3.73
CA LEU A 306 -3.13 3.98 -3.75
C LEU A 306 -4.48 3.93 -3.02
N ALA A 307 -4.57 4.45 -1.78
CA ALA A 307 -5.78 4.36 -0.98
C ALA A 307 -6.98 5.09 -1.60
N ASP A 308 -6.77 6.31 -2.11
CA ASP A 308 -7.82 7.07 -2.80
C ASP A 308 -8.18 6.45 -4.16
N GLY A 309 -7.19 5.90 -4.88
CA GLY A 309 -7.42 5.12 -6.08
C GLY A 309 -8.32 3.90 -5.82
N PHE A 310 -8.13 3.20 -4.69
CA PHE A 310 -8.97 2.07 -4.30
C PHE A 310 -10.39 2.53 -3.96
N ILE A 311 -10.56 3.65 -3.26
CA ILE A 311 -11.88 4.24 -2.97
C ILE A 311 -12.62 4.56 -4.26
N SER A 312 -11.96 5.25 -5.21
CA SER A 312 -12.55 5.62 -6.50
C SER A 312 -12.89 4.39 -7.36
N CYS A 313 -11.99 3.41 -7.43
CA CYS A 313 -12.21 2.20 -8.23
C CYS A 313 -13.36 1.34 -7.65
N TRP A 314 -13.42 1.18 -6.33
CA TRP A 314 -14.48 0.41 -5.70
C TRP A 314 -15.83 1.12 -5.78
N ASP A 315 -15.85 2.45 -5.80
CA ASP A 315 -17.08 3.19 -6.09
C ASP A 315 -17.68 2.79 -7.45
N GLU A 316 -16.87 2.74 -8.51
CA GLU A 316 -17.35 2.33 -9.83
C GLU A 316 -17.71 0.84 -9.87
N LYS A 317 -16.90 -0.05 -9.27
CA LYS A 317 -17.18 -1.50 -9.22
C LYS A 317 -18.55 -1.81 -8.67
N TYR A 318 -18.94 -1.16 -7.58
CA TYR A 318 -20.23 -1.39 -6.94
C TYR A 318 -21.36 -0.48 -7.46
N ARG A 319 -21.02 0.48 -8.33
CA ARG A 319 -22.00 1.24 -9.12
C ARG A 319 -22.43 0.48 -10.36
N SER A 320 -21.49 0.06 -11.20
CA SER A 320 -21.77 -0.72 -12.41
C SER A 320 -22.22 -2.14 -12.09
N ASN A 321 -21.63 -2.75 -11.05
CA ASN A 321 -21.86 -4.13 -10.65
C ASN A 321 -21.63 -5.12 -11.80
N LEU A 322 -20.70 -4.85 -12.71
CA LEU A 322 -20.57 -5.63 -13.95
C LEU A 322 -20.10 -7.07 -13.70
N ILE A 323 -20.74 -8.00 -14.41
CA ILE A 323 -20.41 -9.43 -14.46
C ILE A 323 -19.01 -9.69 -15.03
N ARG A 324 -18.38 -10.80 -14.62
CA ARG A 324 -17.03 -11.19 -15.05
C ARG A 324 -17.04 -11.99 -16.36
N PRO A 325 -15.98 -11.91 -17.19
CA PRO A 325 -15.93 -12.59 -18.48
C PRO A 325 -16.16 -14.10 -18.41
N GLU A 326 -15.54 -14.81 -17.45
CA GLU A 326 -15.68 -16.27 -17.32
C GLU A 326 -17.14 -16.73 -17.20
N THR A 327 -17.98 -15.93 -16.53
CA THR A 327 -19.39 -16.28 -16.33
C THR A 327 -20.15 -16.22 -17.65
N LEU A 328 -19.85 -15.22 -18.49
CA LEU A 328 -20.49 -15.05 -19.78
C LEU A 328 -19.95 -16.03 -20.83
N ILE A 329 -18.64 -16.25 -20.84
CA ILE A 329 -17.99 -17.22 -21.74
C ILE A 329 -18.58 -18.62 -21.46
N ASN A 330 -18.63 -19.04 -20.18
CA ASN A 330 -19.15 -20.36 -19.82
C ASN A 330 -20.64 -20.51 -20.12
N GLN A 331 -21.43 -19.43 -20.09
CA GLN A 331 -22.87 -19.50 -20.36
C GLN A 331 -23.24 -19.39 -21.84
N HIS A 332 -22.40 -18.77 -22.67
CA HIS A 332 -22.78 -18.34 -24.02
C HIS A 332 -21.82 -18.77 -25.13
N ILE A 333 -20.59 -19.14 -24.81
CA ILE A 333 -19.54 -19.42 -25.80
C ILE A 333 -18.98 -20.83 -25.63
N ASP A 334 -18.41 -21.14 -24.46
CA ASP A 334 -17.68 -22.38 -24.20
C ASP A 334 -17.76 -22.73 -22.71
N GLU A 335 -18.55 -23.74 -22.37
CA GLU A 335 -18.81 -24.18 -20.99
C GLU A 335 -17.56 -24.72 -20.26
N GLU A 336 -16.54 -25.16 -21.00
CA GLU A 336 -15.31 -25.74 -20.44
C GLU A 336 -14.17 -24.74 -20.32
N TRP A 337 -14.34 -23.52 -20.83
CA TRP A 337 -13.30 -22.50 -20.80
C TRP A 337 -12.95 -22.08 -19.37
N GLN A 338 -11.68 -21.82 -19.12
CA GLN A 338 -11.18 -21.32 -17.84
C GLN A 338 -10.19 -20.19 -18.08
N PRO A 339 -10.25 -19.09 -17.31
CA PRO A 339 -9.25 -18.05 -17.40
C PRO A 339 -7.90 -18.57 -16.88
N LEU A 340 -6.79 -18.02 -17.40
CA LEU A 340 -5.45 -18.31 -16.89
C LEU A 340 -5.33 -17.99 -15.39
N LEU A 341 -5.84 -16.83 -14.99
CA LEU A 341 -5.85 -16.35 -13.62
C LEU A 341 -7.22 -16.59 -12.99
N GLN A 342 -7.25 -17.04 -11.73
CA GLN A 342 -8.51 -17.16 -10.99
C GLN A 342 -9.16 -15.78 -10.83
N THR A 343 -10.44 -15.67 -11.20
CA THR A 343 -11.18 -14.41 -11.12
C THR A 343 -11.30 -13.92 -9.68
N PRO A 344 -10.89 -12.66 -9.39
CA PRO A 344 -11.04 -12.10 -8.06
C PRO A 344 -12.51 -11.86 -7.66
N PRO A 345 -12.86 -12.01 -6.35
CA PRO A 345 -14.24 -12.00 -5.88
C PRO A 345 -14.82 -10.59 -5.70
N PHE A 346 -14.92 -9.84 -6.79
CA PHE A 346 -15.53 -8.51 -6.87
C PHE A 346 -15.94 -8.16 -8.32
N PRO A 347 -16.86 -7.19 -8.52
CA PRO A 347 -17.31 -6.76 -9.84
C PRO A 347 -16.18 -6.34 -10.79
N GLU A 348 -16.46 -6.44 -12.09
CA GLU A 348 -15.46 -6.31 -13.16
C GLU A 348 -14.99 -4.85 -13.33
N TYR A 349 -15.92 -3.93 -13.63
CA TYR A 349 -15.58 -2.59 -14.13
C TYR A 349 -15.49 -1.53 -13.03
N THR A 350 -14.43 -0.71 -12.95
CA THR A 350 -13.17 -0.74 -13.73
C THR A 350 -12.16 -1.73 -13.13
N SER A 351 -11.11 -2.10 -13.88
CA SER A 351 -10.00 -2.90 -13.34
C SER A 351 -9.31 -2.21 -12.16
N GLY A 352 -9.16 -2.93 -11.05
CA GLY A 352 -8.41 -2.46 -9.88
C GLY A 352 -6.92 -2.31 -10.18
N HIS A 353 -6.32 -3.21 -10.95
CA HIS A 353 -4.91 -3.12 -11.30
C HIS A 353 -4.65 -1.85 -12.12
N SER A 354 -5.47 -1.57 -13.14
CA SER A 354 -5.29 -0.41 -14.01
C SER A 354 -5.39 0.92 -13.26
N VAL A 355 -6.42 1.11 -12.40
CA VAL A 355 -6.59 2.35 -11.64
C VAL A 355 -5.44 2.58 -10.65
N ILE A 356 -5.06 1.52 -9.94
CA ILE A 356 -4.05 1.60 -8.87
C ILE A 356 -2.65 1.76 -9.44
N SER A 357 -2.34 1.05 -10.52
CA SER A 357 -1.09 1.21 -11.26
C SER A 357 -0.97 2.60 -11.87
N GLY A 358 -2.05 3.12 -12.47
CA GLY A 358 -2.04 4.49 -13.00
C GLY A 358 -1.82 5.55 -11.91
N ALA A 359 -2.50 5.42 -10.77
CA ALA A 359 -2.33 6.34 -9.65
C ALA A 359 -0.90 6.30 -9.07
N ALA A 360 -0.35 5.11 -8.87
CA ALA A 360 1.01 4.93 -8.34
C ALA A 360 2.08 5.36 -9.35
N GLY A 361 1.92 5.02 -10.62
CA GLY A 361 2.82 5.38 -11.71
C GLY A 361 2.92 6.89 -11.88
N ILE A 362 1.79 7.60 -11.87
CA ILE A 362 1.76 9.08 -11.90
C ILE A 362 2.41 9.67 -10.65
N MET A 363 2.11 9.13 -9.46
CA MET A 363 2.68 9.65 -8.22
C MET A 363 4.21 9.50 -8.18
N LEU A 364 4.73 8.32 -8.49
CA LEU A 364 6.18 8.07 -8.52
C LEU A 364 6.87 8.89 -9.62
N THR A 365 6.25 9.02 -10.79
CA THR A 365 6.72 9.91 -11.86
C THR A 365 6.77 11.37 -11.41
N SER A 366 5.79 11.83 -10.62
CA SER A 366 5.79 13.21 -10.10
C SER A 366 6.93 13.48 -9.11
N ILE A 367 7.44 12.43 -8.45
CA ILE A 367 8.50 12.52 -7.46
C ILE A 367 9.88 12.38 -8.11
N PHE A 368 10.08 11.32 -8.90
CA PHE A 368 11.39 10.97 -9.46
C PHE A 368 11.61 11.42 -10.90
N GLY A 369 10.54 11.87 -11.58
CA GLY A 369 10.57 12.27 -12.98
C GLY A 369 10.61 11.10 -13.96
N GLU A 370 10.69 11.44 -15.24
CA GLU A 370 10.89 10.51 -16.36
C GLU A 370 12.06 10.96 -17.25
N PRO A 371 12.81 10.02 -17.85
CA PRO A 371 12.69 8.56 -17.74
C PRO A 371 13.17 8.03 -16.37
N PHE A 372 12.57 6.93 -15.90
CA PHE A 372 12.98 6.26 -14.66
C PHE A 372 13.10 4.75 -14.88
N HIS A 373 14.32 4.30 -15.11
CA HIS A 373 14.62 2.88 -15.33
C HIS A 373 14.73 2.12 -14.01
N PHE A 374 14.07 0.97 -13.88
CA PHE A 374 14.19 0.11 -12.71
C PHE A 374 14.02 -1.37 -13.03
N LEU A 375 14.58 -2.20 -12.15
CA LEU A 375 14.42 -3.64 -12.15
C LEU A 375 13.45 -4.01 -11.03
N ASP A 376 12.30 -4.55 -11.41
CA ASP A 376 11.28 -4.98 -10.48
C ASP A 376 11.51 -6.44 -10.05
N SER A 377 12.07 -6.60 -8.85
CA SER A 377 12.31 -7.89 -8.21
C SER A 377 11.28 -8.25 -7.13
N THR A 378 10.16 -7.52 -7.05
CA THR A 378 9.11 -7.68 -6.03
C THR A 378 8.62 -9.12 -5.92
N GLU A 379 8.40 -9.76 -7.06
CA GLU A 379 7.79 -11.08 -7.17
C GLU A 379 8.79 -12.25 -7.10
N ASN A 380 10.11 -11.97 -6.99
CA ASN A 380 11.14 -13.01 -6.85
C ASN A 380 10.87 -13.93 -5.65
N LYS A 381 10.36 -13.36 -4.54
CA LYS A 381 10.03 -14.14 -3.33
C LYS A 381 8.81 -15.04 -3.50
N TYR A 382 8.02 -14.81 -4.55
CA TYR A 382 6.86 -15.61 -4.95
C TYR A 382 7.16 -16.54 -6.14
N GLY A 383 8.42 -16.59 -6.59
CA GLY A 383 8.90 -17.51 -7.61
C GLY A 383 8.83 -17.00 -9.05
N LEU A 384 8.55 -15.72 -9.26
CA LEU A 384 8.51 -15.09 -10.59
C LEU A 384 9.82 -14.33 -10.87
N PRO A 385 10.23 -14.21 -12.15
CA PRO A 385 11.48 -13.53 -12.50
C PRO A 385 11.38 -12.01 -12.29
N THR A 386 12.56 -11.38 -12.19
CA THR A 386 12.67 -9.91 -12.19
C THR A 386 12.31 -9.37 -13.58
N ARG A 387 11.48 -8.32 -13.63
CA ARG A 387 11.12 -7.62 -14.87
C ARG A 387 11.80 -6.26 -14.94
N GLU A 388 12.02 -5.76 -16.14
CA GLU A 388 12.74 -4.50 -16.40
C GLU A 388 11.79 -3.48 -17.02
N PHE A 389 11.81 -2.25 -16.50
CA PHE A 389 10.96 -1.16 -16.97
C PHE A 389 11.79 0.12 -17.14
N ASN A 390 11.48 0.90 -18.17
CA ASN A 390 12.13 2.19 -18.47
C ASN A 390 11.37 3.38 -17.86
N SER A 391 10.15 3.16 -17.37
CA SER A 391 9.35 4.15 -16.65
C SER A 391 8.30 3.48 -15.76
N PHE A 392 7.78 4.22 -14.77
CA PHE A 392 6.63 3.75 -13.99
C PHE A 392 5.36 3.62 -14.83
N ASN A 393 5.21 4.46 -15.86
CA ASN A 393 4.07 4.39 -16.79
C ASN A 393 4.12 3.10 -17.63
N GLU A 394 5.30 2.68 -18.09
CA GLU A 394 5.47 1.38 -18.78
C GLU A 394 5.08 0.21 -17.88
N ALA A 395 5.52 0.21 -16.62
CA ALA A 395 5.10 -0.81 -15.66
C ALA A 395 3.59 -0.76 -15.39
N SER A 396 2.98 0.43 -15.36
CA SER A 396 1.54 0.60 -15.20
C SER A 396 0.75 0.07 -16.40
N ASP A 397 1.21 0.33 -17.62
CA ASP A 397 0.59 -0.17 -18.85
C ASP A 397 0.68 -1.69 -18.92
N GLU A 398 1.83 -2.28 -18.55
CA GLU A 398 1.99 -3.73 -18.46
C GLU A 398 1.06 -4.33 -17.39
N ALA A 399 0.96 -3.69 -16.22
CA ALA A 399 0.04 -4.11 -15.17
C ALA A 399 -1.43 -4.04 -15.61
N ALA A 400 -1.80 -3.10 -16.47
CA ALA A 400 -3.16 -2.98 -17.00
C ALA A 400 -3.47 -4.06 -18.04
N ILE A 401 -2.59 -4.25 -19.03
CA ILE A 401 -2.79 -5.22 -20.11
C ILE A 401 -2.70 -6.67 -19.62
N SER A 402 -1.98 -6.92 -18.51
CA SER A 402 -1.92 -8.24 -17.85
C SER A 402 -3.27 -8.81 -17.40
N ARG A 403 -4.35 -8.01 -17.45
CA ARG A 403 -5.70 -8.38 -17.02
C ARG A 403 -6.63 -8.80 -18.15
N LEU A 404 -6.21 -8.62 -19.41
CA LEU A 404 -6.85 -9.19 -20.59
C LEU A 404 -6.39 -10.65 -20.76
#